data_AF-A0A2N4Z3V7-F1
#
_entry.id   AF-A0A2N4Z3V7-F1
#
_cell.length_a   1.000
_cell.length_b   1.000
_cell.length_c   1.000
_cell.angle_alpha   90.00
_cell.angle_beta   90.00
_cell.angle_gamma   90.00
#
_symmetry.space_group_name_H-M   'P 1'
#
loop_
_entity.id
_entity.type
_entity.pdbx_description
1 polymer ?
#
loop_
_entity_poly.entity_id
_entity_poly.type
_entity_poly.pdbx_seq_one_letter_code
_entity_poly.pdbx_strand_id
1 'polypeptide(L)' 'FLVEMLTELNQRNPQVASRLIEPLIRLKRYDEKRQALMRAALEQLKGLENLSGDLFEKISKALA' A
#
# COMPACT_ATOMS: atom_id res chain seq x y z
N PHE A 1 -11.61 3.27 -1.28
CA PHE A 1 -11.46 3.66 0.15
C PHE A 1 -10.02 3.64 0.67
N LEU A 2 -9.43 2.49 1.06
CA LEU A 2 -8.10 2.52 1.72
C LEU A 2 -7.00 3.10 0.82
N VAL A 3 -7.04 2.78 -0.49
CA VAL A 3 -6.11 3.34 -1.47
C VAL A 3 -6.23 4.86 -1.56
N GLU A 4 -7.43 5.42 -1.72
CA GLU A 4 -7.65 6.87 -1.76
C GLU A 4 -7.13 7.57 -0.49
N MET A 5 -7.44 7.01 0.69
CA MET A 5 -6.97 7.56 1.96
C MET A 5 -5.43 7.50 2.06
N LEU A 6 -4.80 6.41 1.62
CA LEU A 6 -3.35 6.30 1.58
C LEU A 6 -2.72 7.25 0.57
N THR A 7 -3.37 7.53 -0.57
CA THR A 7 -2.93 8.54 -1.53
C THR A 7 -2.91 9.94 -0.91
N GLU A 8 -3.97 10.30 -0.19
CA GLU A 8 -4.05 11.59 0.52
C GLU A 8 -3.00 11.69 1.64
N LEU A 9 -2.90 10.64 2.47
CA LEU A 9 -1.95 10.61 3.57
C LEU A 9 -0.50 10.52 3.10
N ASN A 10 -0.22 9.90 1.96
CA ASN A 10 1.12 9.92 1.37
C ASN A 10 1.61 11.35 1.14
N GLN A 11 0.72 12.27 0.75
CA GLN A 11 1.09 13.68 0.55
C GLN A 11 1.10 14.47 1.87
N ARG A 12 0.12 14.24 2.75
CA ARG A 12 -0.05 15.02 3.98
C ARG A 12 0.85 14.56 5.13
N ASN A 13 0.98 13.25 5.34
CA ASN A 13 1.75 12.65 6.42
C ASN A 13 2.17 11.20 6.06
N PRO A 14 3.30 11.05 5.36
CA PRO A 14 3.86 9.74 4.97
C PRO A 14 4.02 8.74 6.10
N GLN A 15 4.36 9.21 7.31
CA GLN A 15 4.59 8.34 8.47
C GLN A 15 3.28 7.67 8.92
N VAL A 16 2.16 8.41 8.88
CA VAL A 16 0.84 7.84 9.18
C VAL A 16 0.41 6.89 8.06
N ALA A 17 0.63 7.25 6.80
CA ALA A 17 0.33 6.38 5.67
C ALA A 17 1.08 5.03 5.77
N SER A 18 2.37 5.09 6.13
CA SER A 18 3.22 3.90 6.35
C SER A 18 2.73 3.00 7.47
N ARG A 19 2.05 3.52 8.50
CA ARG A 19 1.41 2.70 9.54
C ARG A 19 0.10 2.07 9.05
N LEU A 20 -0.68 2.80 8.25
CA LEU A 20 -2.00 2.36 7.79
C LEU A 20 -1.95 1.36 6.63
N ILE A 21 -0.83 1.28 5.89
CA ILE A 21 -0.64 0.28 4.83
C ILE A 21 -0.30 -1.11 5.38
N GLU A 22 0.03 -1.22 6.66
CA GLU A 22 0.48 -2.47 7.32
C GLU A 22 -0.50 -3.67 7.16
N PRO A 23 -1.82 -3.51 7.20
CA PRO A 23 -2.75 -4.61 6.92
C PRO A 23 -2.71 -5.07 5.46
N LEU A 24 -2.44 -4.15 4.53
CA LEU A 24 -2.46 -4.39 3.08
C LEU A 24 -1.21 -5.17 2.63
N ILE A 25 -0.06 -4.94 3.26
CA ILE A 25 1.19 -5.67 2.96
C ILE A 25 1.19 -7.12 3.49
N ARG A 26 0.24 -7.48 4.37
CA ARG A 26 0.09 -8.84 4.92
C ARG A 26 -0.79 -9.74 4.05
N LEU A 27 -0.89 -9.45 2.75
CA LEU A 27 -1.73 -10.17 1.79
C LEU A 27 -1.53 -11.70 1.80
N LYS A 28 -0.29 -12.19 1.96
CA LYS A 28 0.05 -13.64 2.00
C LYS A 28 -0.70 -14.44 3.08
N ARG A 29 -1.36 -13.78 4.04
CA ARG A 29 -2.18 -14.43 5.10
C ARG A 29 -3.65 -14.67 4.71
N TYR A 30 -4.09 -14.15 3.56
CA TYR A 30 -5.48 -14.25 3.11
C TYR A 30 -5.63 -15.28 1.98
N ASP A 31 -6.85 -15.64 1.63
CA ASP A 31 -7.14 -16.49 0.46
C ASP A 31 -6.78 -15.78 -0.86
N GLU A 32 -6.64 -16.57 -1.93
CA GLU A 32 -6.20 -16.09 -3.25
C GLU A 32 -7.04 -14.94 -3.80
N LYS A 33 -8.36 -14.96 -3.60
CA LYS A 33 -9.27 -13.91 -4.09
C LYS A 33 -8.97 -12.59 -3.39
N ARG A 34 -8.77 -12.62 -2.07
CA ARG A 34 -8.38 -11.43 -1.29
C ARG A 34 -6.96 -10.97 -1.64
N GLN A 35 -6.03 -11.91 -1.80
CA GLN A 35 -4.66 -11.59 -2.24
C GLN A 35 -4.64 -10.81 -3.55
N ALA A 36 -5.42 -11.23 -4.54
CA ALA A 36 -5.52 -10.55 -5.83
C ALA A 36 -6.00 -9.09 -5.67
N LEU A 37 -7.05 -8.86 -4.87
CA LEU A 37 -7.57 -7.51 -4.60
C LEU A 37 -6.55 -6.64 -3.86
N MET A 38 -5.85 -7.19 -2.87
CA MET A 38 -4.83 -6.47 -2.11
C MET A 38 -3.61 -6.15 -2.98
N ARG A 39 -3.20 -7.08 -3.86
CA ARG A 39 -2.10 -6.86 -4.80
C ARG A 39 -2.44 -5.74 -5.78
N ALA A 40 -3.65 -5.72 -6.33
CA ALA A 40 -4.11 -4.65 -7.20
C ALA A 40 -4.07 -3.27 -6.51
N ALA A 41 -4.50 -3.21 -5.24
CA ALA A 41 -4.42 -1.99 -4.45
C ALA A 41 -2.97 -1.53 -4.20
N LEU A 42 -2.05 -2.46 -3.94
CA LEU A 42 -0.62 -2.17 -3.77
C LEU A 42 0.04 -1.69 -5.07
N GLU A 43 -0.29 -2.29 -6.22
CA GLU A 43 0.20 -1.83 -7.53
C GLU A 43 -0.32 -0.42 -7.86
N GLN A 44 -1.59 -0.13 -7.55
CA GLN A 44 -2.15 1.21 -7.71
C GLN A 44 -1.40 2.25 -6.87
N LEU A 45 -1.07 1.92 -5.61
CA LEU A 45 -0.29 2.80 -4.74
C LEU A 45 1.17 2.95 -5.22
N LYS A 46 1.77 1.90 -5.76
CA LYS A 46 3.12 1.93 -6.33
C LYS A 46 3.23 2.88 -7.51
N GLY A 47 2.15 3.05 -8.28
CA GLY A 47 2.09 3.95 -9.43
C GLY A 47 1.92 5.44 -9.10
N LEU A 48 1.91 5.83 -7.82
CA LEU A 48 1.80 7.25 -7.43
C LEU A 48 3.11 8.00 -7.77
N GLU A 49 3.01 9.12 -8.50
CA GLU A 49 4.18 9.91 -8.92
C GLU A 49 5.04 10.42 -7.76
N ASN A 50 4.40 10.80 -6.65
CA ASN A 50 5.06 11.34 -5.46
C ASN A 50 4.99 10.36 -4.27
N LEU A 51 5.17 9.06 -4.53
CA LEU A 51 5.17 8.06 -3.47
C LEU A 51 6.35 8.28 -2.53
N SER A 52 6.05 8.38 -1.23
CA SER A 52 7.08 8.49 -0.19
C SER A 52 7.97 7.24 -0.15
N GLY A 53 9.24 7.44 0.21
CA GLY A 53 10.22 6.35 0.30
C GLY A 53 9.77 5.22 1.23
N ASP A 54 9.22 5.57 2.40
CA ASP A 54 8.69 4.60 3.38
C ASP A 54 7.61 3.70 2.78
N LEU A 55 6.68 4.27 2.00
CA LEU A 55 5.63 3.50 1.34
C LEU A 55 6.19 2.68 0.18
N PHE A 56 7.09 3.26 -0.62
CA PHE A 56 7.73 2.55 -1.73
C PHE A 56 8.45 1.28 -1.25
N GLU A 57 9.22 1.37 -0.16
CA GLU A 57 9.90 0.21 0.41
C GLU A 57 8.92 -0.87 0.86
N LYS A 58 7.89 -0.49 1.63
CA LYS A 58 6.90 -1.45 2.15
C LYS A 58 6.11 -2.13 1.04
N ILE A 59 5.67 -1.36 0.04
CA ILE A 59 4.91 -1.87 -1.10
C ILE A 59 5.79 -2.80 -1.94
N SER A 60 7.03 -2.39 -2.24
CA SER A 60 7.96 -3.20 -3.02
C SER A 60 8.28 -4.53 -2.35
N LYS A 61 8.47 -4.53 -1.01
CA LYS A 61 8.67 -5.75 -0.22
C LYS A 61 7.44 -6.66 -0.20
N ALA A 62 6.24 -6.09 -0.21
CA ALA A 62 4.99 -6.85 -0.19
C ALA A 62 4.65 -7.48 -1.56
N LEU A 63 5.04 -6.82 -2.65
CA LEU A 63 4.81 -7.29 -4.02
C LEU A 63 5.85 -8.30 -4.51
N ALA A 64 6.97 -8.46 -3.79
CA ALA A 64 7.96 -9.51 -3.96
C ALA A 64 7.49 -10.87 -3.41
#